data_AF-W1Y6V8-F1
#
_entry.id   AF-W1Y6V8-F1
#
_cell.length_a   1.000
_cell.length_b   1.000
_cell.length_c   1.000
_cell.angle_alpha   90.00
_cell.angle_beta   90.00
_cell.angle_gamma   90.00
#
_symmetry.space_group_name_H-M   'P 1'
#
loop_
_entity.id
_entity.type
_entity.pdbx_description
1 polymer ?
#
loop_
_entity_poly.entity_id
_entity_poly.type
_entity_poly.pdbx_seq_one_letter_code
_entity_poly.pdbx_strand_id
1 'polypeptide(L)'
;PENSSIYSKMRVYDGESLKDTDPKAKSYQEYRDYAGVDEGMNGLSTRFAFKILSRVFNFDHVEVAANPVHLFYVLEQQIEREQFPQEQAER
;
A
#
# COMPACT_ATOMS: atom_id res chain seq x y z
N PRO A 1 -12.12 11.02 -5.95
CA PRO A 1 -11.84 11.05 -7.40
C PRO A 1 -13.06 10.54 -8.19
N GLU A 2 -14.06 11.40 -8.42
CA GLU A 2 -15.34 10.94 -8.96
C GLU A 2 -15.38 10.75 -10.49
N ASN A 3 -14.36 11.21 -11.22
CA ASN A 3 -14.43 11.23 -12.69
C ASN A 3 -13.44 10.32 -13.43
N SER A 4 -12.54 9.62 -12.74
CA SER A 4 -11.59 8.72 -13.43
C SER A 4 -11.52 7.36 -12.74
N SER A 5 -11.50 6.30 -13.55
CA SER A 5 -11.46 4.94 -13.02
C SER A 5 -10.11 4.62 -12.37
N ILE A 6 -10.12 3.77 -11.33
CA ILE A 6 -8.89 3.27 -10.70
C ILE A 6 -8.02 2.52 -11.72
N TYR A 7 -8.66 1.81 -12.65
CA TYR A 7 -7.96 1.08 -13.71
C TYR A 7 -7.17 2.02 -14.65
N SER A 8 -7.78 3.13 -15.05
CA SER A 8 -7.13 4.16 -15.86
C SER A 8 -5.97 4.81 -15.10
N LYS A 9 -6.15 5.05 -13.80
CA LYS A 9 -5.09 5.55 -12.92
C LYS A 9 -3.89 4.62 -12.90
N MET A 10 -4.09 3.31 -12.71
CA MET A 10 -3.00 2.32 -12.68
C MET A 10 -2.21 2.28 -14.01
N ARG A 11 -2.91 2.19 -15.14
CA ARG A 11 -2.27 2.16 -16.46
C ARG A 11 -1.46 3.44 -16.76
N VAL A 12 -1.93 4.61 -16.29
CA VAL A 12 -1.15 5.85 -16.40
C VAL A 12 0.11 5.81 -15.52
N TYR A 13 0.07 5.20 -14.32
CA TYR A 13 1.28 4.99 -13.51
C TYR A 13 2.26 4.00 -14.17
N ASP A 14 1.75 3.01 -14.91
CA ASP A 14 2.57 2.09 -15.71
C ASP A 14 3.18 2.76 -16.96
N GLY A 15 2.89 4.04 -17.20
CA GLY A 15 3.47 4.86 -18.26
C GLY A 15 2.62 4.93 -19.53
N GLU A 16 1.40 4.41 -19.52
CA GLU A 16 0.52 4.44 -20.70
C GLU A 16 -0.15 5.81 -20.88
N SER A 17 -0.24 6.27 -22.13
CA SER A 17 -1.04 7.44 -22.50
C SER A 17 -2.46 7.02 -22.83
N LEU A 18 -3.41 7.32 -21.93
CA LEU A 18 -4.80 6.91 -22.08
C LEU A 18 -5.72 8.01 -22.62
N LYS A 19 -5.20 9.18 -23.01
CA LYS A 19 -6.04 10.29 -23.50
C LYS A 19 -6.90 9.90 -24.71
N ASP A 20 -6.39 9.01 -25.57
CA ASP A 20 -7.07 8.57 -26.78
C ASP A 20 -8.10 7.46 -26.52
N THR A 21 -7.96 6.72 -25.41
CA THR A 21 -8.78 5.54 -25.09
C THR A 21 -9.79 5.80 -23.98
N ASP A 22 -9.43 6.64 -23.00
CA ASP A 22 -10.27 7.11 -21.92
C ASP A 22 -10.11 8.64 -21.79
N PRO A 23 -11.07 9.42 -22.34
CA PRO A 23 -11.00 10.88 -22.29
C PRO A 23 -11.14 11.45 -20.87
N LYS A 24 -11.53 10.63 -19.89
CA LYS A 24 -11.57 11.01 -18.47
C LYS A 24 -10.31 10.60 -17.70
N ALA A 25 -9.35 9.92 -18.35
CA ALA A 25 -8.06 9.64 -17.76
C ALA A 25 -7.30 10.95 -17.54
N LYS A 26 -6.76 11.11 -16.34
CA LYS A 26 -5.91 12.24 -15.99
C LYS A 26 -4.47 11.94 -16.39
N SER A 27 -3.66 12.96 -16.54
CA SER A 27 -2.21 12.77 -16.70
C SER A 27 -1.56 12.24 -15.42
N TYR A 28 -0.36 11.67 -15.56
CA TYR A 28 0.43 11.18 -14.42
C TYR A 28 0.60 12.24 -13.33
N GLN A 29 0.94 13.47 -13.73
CA GLN A 29 1.14 14.58 -12.81
C GLN A 29 -0.14 14.94 -12.05
N GLU A 30 -1.29 14.99 -12.73
CA GLU A 30 -2.58 15.29 -12.10
C GLU A 30 -3.03 14.19 -11.12
N TYR A 31 -2.75 12.91 -11.41
CA TYR A 31 -3.02 11.84 -10.45
C TYR A 31 -2.16 11.97 -9.20
N ARG A 32 -0.87 12.25 -9.37
CA ARG A 32 0.08 12.45 -8.28
C ARG A 32 -0.31 13.64 -7.40
N ASP A 33 -0.63 14.78 -8.02
CA ASP A 33 -1.03 15.99 -7.31
C ASP A 33 -2.36 15.81 -6.58
N TYR A 34 -3.31 15.06 -7.16
CA TYR A 34 -4.60 14.77 -6.53
C TYR A 34 -4.48 13.79 -5.35
N ALA A 35 -3.58 12.82 -5.43
CA ALA A 35 -3.46 11.79 -4.42
C ALA A 35 -2.69 12.25 -3.18
N GLY A 36 -1.80 13.24 -3.34
CA GLY A 36 -1.08 13.89 -2.25
C GLY A 36 0.00 12.99 -1.63
N VAL A 37 0.57 13.47 -0.53
CA VAL A 37 1.70 12.79 0.16
C VAL A 37 1.27 11.50 0.83
N ASP A 38 -0.01 11.40 1.22
CA ASP A 38 -0.60 10.24 1.87
C ASP A 38 -1.18 9.21 0.87
N GLU A 39 -0.84 9.33 -0.42
CA GLU A 39 -1.23 8.34 -1.42
C GLU A 39 -0.71 6.93 -1.04
N GLY A 40 -1.62 5.97 -0.97
CA GLY A 40 -1.28 4.61 -0.54
C GLY A 40 -1.13 4.46 0.97
N MET A 41 -1.26 5.52 1.77
CA MET A 41 -1.20 5.45 3.25
C MET A 41 -2.56 5.14 3.90
N ASN A 42 -3.62 5.01 3.10
CA ASN A 42 -4.94 4.58 3.53
C ASN A 42 -5.06 3.06 3.53
N GLY A 43 -5.46 2.51 4.69
CA GLY A 43 -5.66 1.08 4.91
C GLY A 43 -4.60 0.46 5.83
N LEU A 44 -4.92 -0.69 6.42
CA LEU A 44 -3.98 -1.47 7.23
C LEU A 44 -2.74 -1.81 6.38
N SER A 45 -2.91 -2.15 5.10
CA SER A 45 -1.88 -2.78 4.26
C SER A 45 -0.54 -2.03 4.12
N THR A 46 -0.50 -0.74 3.77
CA THR A 46 0.80 -0.07 3.50
C THR A 46 1.54 0.29 4.78
N ARG A 47 0.82 0.79 5.81
CA ARG A 47 1.41 1.08 7.13
C ARG A 47 1.82 -0.21 7.84
N PHE A 48 0.98 -1.23 7.77
CA PHE A 48 1.29 -2.57 8.26
C PHE A 48 2.52 -3.12 7.54
N ALA A 49 2.52 -3.15 6.20
CA ALA A 49 3.65 -3.63 5.42
C ALA A 49 4.94 -2.89 5.79
N PHE A 50 4.91 -1.57 5.90
CA PHE A 50 6.09 -0.79 6.31
C PHE A 50 6.56 -1.16 7.72
N LYS A 51 5.64 -1.36 8.68
CA LYS A 51 5.95 -1.76 10.06
C LYS A 51 6.50 -3.19 10.14
N ILE A 52 5.97 -4.12 9.35
CA ILE A 52 6.47 -5.50 9.24
C ILE A 52 7.88 -5.49 8.64
N LEU A 53 8.04 -4.90 7.46
CA LEU A 53 9.33 -4.85 6.76
C LEU A 53 10.39 -4.16 7.63
N SER A 54 10.05 -3.02 8.24
CA SER A 54 10.96 -2.31 9.13
C SER A 54 11.43 -3.18 10.30
N ARG A 55 10.56 -3.96 10.93
CA ARG A 55 10.98 -4.86 12.03
C ARG A 55 11.87 -5.99 11.54
N VAL A 56 11.56 -6.56 10.37
CA VAL A 56 12.29 -7.70 9.82
C VAL A 56 13.69 -7.29 9.38
N PHE A 57 13.84 -6.14 8.71
CA PHE A 57 15.13 -5.64 8.27
C PHE A 57 15.99 -5.04 9.39
N ASN A 58 15.41 -4.70 10.55
CA ASN A 58 16.14 -4.18 11.71
C ASN A 58 16.37 -5.25 12.80
N PHE A 59 16.10 -6.53 12.53
CA PHE A 59 16.25 -7.60 13.52
C PHE A 59 17.72 -7.96 13.79
N ASP A 60 18.53 -8.02 12.73
CA ASP A 60 19.96 -8.33 12.80
C ASP A 60 20.73 -7.18 12.15
N HIS A 61 21.70 -6.62 12.88
CA HIS A 61 22.50 -5.49 12.42
C HIS A 61 23.60 -5.88 11.42
N VAL A 62 23.89 -7.18 11.30
CA VAL A 62 24.91 -7.72 10.38
C VAL A 62 24.27 -8.18 9.07
N GLU A 63 23.05 -8.71 9.13
CA GLU A 63 22.33 -9.22 7.96
C GLU A 63 21.55 -8.10 7.25
N VAL A 64 21.81 -7.92 5.95
CA VAL A 64 21.17 -6.87 5.14
C VAL A 64 19.87 -7.37 4.52
N ALA A 65 19.72 -8.68 4.32
CA ALA A 65 18.52 -9.26 3.75
C ALA A 65 17.45 -9.55 4.82
N ALA A 66 16.18 -9.40 4.45
CA ALA A 66 15.09 -9.88 5.28
C ALA A 66 15.12 -11.41 5.35
N ASN A 67 15.38 -11.97 6.53
CA ASN A 67 15.27 -13.40 6.75
C ASN A 67 13.80 -13.84 6.56
N PRO A 68 13.49 -14.77 5.63
CA PRO A 68 12.12 -15.15 5.32
C PRO A 68 11.41 -15.87 6.46
N VAL A 69 12.13 -16.64 7.29
CA VAL A 69 11.54 -17.30 8.48
C VAL A 69 11.13 -16.25 9.50
N HIS A 70 12.01 -15.26 9.74
CA HIS A 70 11.70 -14.16 10.64
C HIS A 70 10.54 -13.29 10.13
N LEU A 71 10.48 -13.06 8.82
CA LEU A 71 9.36 -12.36 8.18
C LEU A 71 8.03 -13.06 8.46
N PHE A 72 7.94 -14.37 8.24
CA PHE A 72 6.71 -15.13 8.50
C PHE A 72 6.33 -15.10 9.98
N TYR A 73 7.29 -15.23 10.89
CA TYR A 73 7.04 -15.12 12.33
C TYR A 73 6.49 -13.73 12.73
N VAL A 74 7.09 -12.64 12.22
CA VAL A 74 6.62 -11.28 12.49
C VAL A 74 5.23 -11.05 11.90
N LEU A 75 4.96 -11.58 10.69
CA LEU A 75 3.65 -11.51 10.06
C LEU A 75 2.59 -12.22 10.89
N GLU A 76 2.81 -13.47 11.28
CA GLU A 76 1.88 -14.25 12.12
C GLU A 76 1.52 -13.47 13.39
N GLN A 77 2.54 -13.03 14.14
CA GLN A 77 2.35 -12.27 15.37
C GLN A 77 1.61 -10.94 15.19
N GLN A 78 1.78 -10.25 14.06
CA GLN A 78 1.12 -8.97 13.84
C GLN A 78 -0.28 -9.13 13.24
N ILE A 79 -0.51 -10.15 12.41
CA ILE A 79 -1.85 -10.50 11.91
C ILE A 79 -2.73 -10.90 13.09
N GLU A 80 -2.23 -11.74 14.00
CA GLU A 80 -2.96 -12.12 15.23
C GLU A 80 -3.33 -10.91 16.09
N ARG A 81 -2.47 -9.88 16.12
CA ARG A 81 -2.71 -8.64 16.90
C ARG A 81 -3.61 -7.64 16.18
N GLU A 82 -3.61 -7.63 14.85
CA GLU A 82 -4.45 -6.73 14.04
C GLU A 82 -5.82 -7.32 13.70
N GLN A 83 -6.00 -8.64 13.83
CA GLN A 83 -7.34 -9.23 13.87
C GLN A 83 -8.02 -8.79 15.17
N PHE A 84 -8.70 -7.65 15.08
CA PHE A 84 -10.01 -7.28 15.62
C PHE A 84 -10.01 -5.80 16.02
N PRO A 85 -10.66 -4.92 15.24
CA PRO A 85 -11.21 -3.69 15.80
C PRO A 85 -12.24 -4.09 16.87
N GLN A 86 -12.12 -3.57 18.09
CA GLN A 86 -13.14 -3.74 19.15
C GLN A 86 -14.54 -3.28 18.68
N GLU A 87 -14.61 -2.43 17.66
CA GLU A 87 -15.84 -1.84 17.14
C GLU A 87 -16.67 -2.76 16.21
N GLN A 88 -16.17 -3.94 15.81
CA GLN A 88 -16.96 -4.92 15.02
C GLN A 88 -17.50 -6.11 15.82
N ALA A 89 -17.20 -6.21 17.12
CA ALA A 89 -17.72 -7.27 17.98
C ALA A 89 -19.11 -6.96 18.58
N GLU A 90 -19.60 -5.73 18.47
CA GLU A 90 -20.86 -5.27 19.09
C GLU A 90 -21.94 -4.81 18.09
N ARG A 91 -22.08 -5.50 16.95
CA ARG A 91 -23.30 -5.40 16.11
C ARG A 91 -23.92 -6.75 15.85
#